data_AF-A0A645J2F5-F1
#
_entry.id   AF-A0A645J2F5-F1
#
_cell.length_a   1.000
_cell.length_b   1.000
_cell.length_c   1.000
_cell.angle_alpha   90.00
_cell.angle_beta   90.00
_cell.angle_gamma   90.00
#
_symmetry.space_group_name_H-M   'P 1'
#
loop_
_entity.id
_entity.type
_entity.pdbx_description
1 polymer ?
#
loop_
_entity_poly.entity_id
_entity_poly.type
_entity_poly.pdbx_seq_one_letter_code
_entity_poly.pdbx_strand_id
1 'polypeptide(L)'
;MGKPHIEAYLRFAKEYFSISKKVGKEQYLVPYLMSSHPGSTLNDAVELALFLKDNKIRPEQVQDFYPTPGTISTCMFYTELDPMTLEKVYVAKTPHEKALQRALLQYFNPKNRLLVEEALKKAKRFDLIGSSEKCLIKSVKNSRNQNNFANPKQCSVKTRGVAHGKGKHKTN
;
A
#
# COMPACT_ATOMS: atom_id res chain seq x y z
N MET A 1 -26.62 -4.98 -2.87
CA MET A 1 -25.24 -5.14 -3.39
C MET A 1 -24.75 -6.58 -3.35
N GLY A 2 -25.05 -7.38 -4.39
CA GLY A 2 -24.76 -8.83 -4.47
C GLY A 2 -23.27 -9.22 -4.56
N LYS A 3 -22.40 -8.60 -3.74
CA LYS A 3 -21.03 -9.07 -3.55
C LYS A 3 -21.11 -10.42 -2.84
N PRO A 4 -20.53 -11.51 -3.38
CA PRO A 4 -20.50 -12.77 -2.67
C PRO A 4 -19.73 -12.58 -1.35
N HIS A 5 -20.21 -13.22 -0.28
CA HIS A 5 -19.48 -13.26 0.97
C HIS A 5 -18.08 -13.85 0.74
N ILE A 6 -17.11 -13.38 1.53
CA ILE A 6 -15.72 -13.83 1.44
C ILE A 6 -15.58 -15.35 1.59
N GLU A 7 -16.52 -15.98 2.30
CA GLU A 7 -16.65 -17.42 2.47
C GLU A 7 -16.76 -18.17 1.13
N ALA A 8 -17.42 -17.58 0.13
CA ALA A 8 -17.52 -18.18 -1.19
C ALA A 8 -16.15 -18.31 -1.86
N TYR A 9 -15.31 -17.28 -1.74
CA TYR A 9 -13.93 -17.31 -2.21
C TYR A 9 -13.10 -18.34 -1.43
N LEU A 10 -13.21 -18.36 -0.10
CA LEU A 10 -12.47 -19.32 0.74
C LEU A 10 -12.84 -20.77 0.41
N ARG A 11 -14.12 -21.06 0.20
CA ARG A 11 -14.60 -22.38 -0.22
C ARG A 11 -14.04 -22.77 -1.59
N PHE A 12 -14.09 -21.85 -2.56
CA PHE A 12 -13.50 -22.06 -3.87
C PHE A 12 -12.00 -22.34 -3.79
N ALA A 13 -11.25 -21.51 -3.06
CA ALA A 13 -9.80 -21.64 -2.93
C ALA A 13 -9.40 -22.97 -2.29
N LYS A 14 -10.11 -23.39 -1.24
CA LYS A 14 -9.90 -24.67 -0.58
C LYS A 14 -10.07 -25.85 -1.55
N GLU A 15 -11.17 -25.85 -2.31
CA GLU A 15 -11.45 -26.93 -3.25
C GLU A 15 -10.46 -26.93 -4.41
N TYR A 16 -10.12 -25.75 -4.94
CA TYR A 16 -9.11 -25.57 -5.97
C TYR A 16 -7.77 -26.19 -5.56
N PHE A 17 -7.20 -25.79 -4.43
CA PHE A 17 -5.90 -26.32 -3.98
C PHE A 17 -5.95 -27.81 -3.62
N SER A 18 -7.08 -28.29 -3.09
CA SER A 18 -7.30 -29.72 -2.85
C SER A 18 -7.21 -30.53 -4.14
N ILE A 19 -7.88 -30.08 -5.20
CA ILE A 19 -7.86 -30.74 -6.51
C ILE A 19 -6.48 -30.62 -7.16
N SER A 20 -5.86 -29.44 -7.17
CA SER A 20 -4.51 -29.22 -7.74
C SER A 20 -3.48 -30.18 -7.12
N LYS A 21 -3.54 -30.36 -5.80
CA LYS A 21 -2.69 -31.31 -5.08
C LYS A 21 -2.98 -32.76 -5.48
N LYS A 22 -4.25 -33.16 -5.61
CA LYS A 22 -4.63 -34.52 -6.03
C LYS A 22 -4.14 -34.87 -7.43
N VAL A 23 -4.13 -33.90 -8.36
CA VAL A 23 -3.66 -34.10 -9.73
C VAL A 23 -2.16 -33.83 -9.91
N GLY A 24 -1.43 -33.51 -8.82
CA GLY A 24 0.01 -33.28 -8.84
C GLY A 24 0.44 -32.04 -9.63
N LYS A 25 -0.43 -31.04 -9.80
CA LYS A 25 -0.11 -29.80 -10.52
C LYS A 25 0.18 -28.67 -9.55
N GLU A 26 1.24 -27.91 -9.84
CA GLU A 26 1.47 -26.61 -9.23
C GLU A 26 0.61 -25.56 -9.91
N GLN A 27 -0.47 -25.16 -9.24
CA GLN A 27 -1.39 -24.15 -9.75
C GLN A 27 -1.65 -23.11 -8.68
N TYR A 28 -1.85 -21.86 -9.11
CA TYR A 28 -1.93 -20.70 -8.23
C TYR A 28 -3.18 -19.90 -8.53
N LEU A 29 -3.78 -19.34 -7.48
CA LEU A 29 -4.86 -18.37 -7.63
C LEU A 29 -4.28 -16.97 -7.68
N VAL A 30 -4.53 -16.27 -8.79
CA VAL A 30 -4.18 -14.86 -8.96
C VAL A 30 -5.48 -14.06 -8.93
N PRO A 31 -5.84 -13.47 -7.78
CA PRO A 31 -7.09 -12.73 -7.68
C PRO A 31 -6.99 -11.41 -8.45
N TYR A 32 -8.00 -11.16 -9.28
CA TYR A 32 -8.23 -9.88 -9.91
C TYR A 32 -9.18 -9.06 -9.03
N LEU A 33 -8.71 -7.92 -8.53
CA LEU A 33 -9.49 -7.07 -7.63
C LEU A 33 -9.87 -5.76 -8.30
N MET A 34 -11.11 -5.35 -8.10
CA MET A 34 -11.62 -4.07 -8.57
C MET A 34 -11.78 -3.08 -7.42
N SER A 35 -11.04 -1.98 -7.46
CA SER A 35 -11.19 -0.83 -6.55
C SER A 35 -12.29 0.11 -7.03
N SER A 36 -12.82 0.96 -6.14
CA SER A 36 -13.71 2.07 -6.51
C SER A 36 -15.04 1.69 -7.15
N HIS A 37 -15.44 0.42 -7.05
CA HIS A 37 -16.75 -0.01 -7.49
C HIS A 37 -17.85 0.73 -6.71
N PRO A 38 -18.96 1.17 -7.34
CA PRO A 38 -20.09 1.77 -6.65
C PRO A 38 -20.52 0.97 -5.42
N GLY A 39 -20.90 1.68 -4.36
CA GLY A 39 -21.16 1.17 -3.02
C GLY A 39 -19.98 0.50 -2.33
N SER A 40 -18.74 0.72 -2.78
CA SER A 40 -17.53 0.35 -2.03
C SER A 40 -16.96 1.60 -1.37
N THR A 41 -17.02 1.63 -0.05
CA THR A 41 -16.51 2.69 0.79
C THR A 41 -15.03 2.46 1.10
N LEU A 42 -14.41 3.46 1.74
CA LEU A 42 -13.04 3.34 2.23
C LEU A 42 -12.90 2.25 3.31
N ASN A 43 -13.93 2.06 4.15
CA ASN A 43 -13.94 1.03 5.18
C ASN A 43 -13.95 -0.38 4.55
N ASP A 44 -14.74 -0.60 3.50
CA ASP A 44 -14.74 -1.87 2.76
C ASP A 44 -13.35 -2.18 2.19
N ALA A 45 -12.65 -1.16 1.67
CA ALA A 45 -11.29 -1.31 1.17
C ALA A 45 -10.28 -1.65 2.29
N VAL A 46 -10.48 -1.11 3.50
CA VAL A 46 -9.66 -1.46 4.68
C VAL A 46 -9.91 -2.90 5.10
N GLU A 47 -11.16 -3.33 5.17
CA GLU A 47 -11.53 -4.71 5.51
C GLU A 47 -10.94 -5.71 4.51
N LEU A 48 -11.04 -5.40 3.21
CA LEU A 48 -10.42 -6.21 2.17
C LEU A 48 -8.89 -6.23 2.30
N ALA A 49 -8.24 -5.10 2.61
CA ALA A 49 -6.79 -5.06 2.82
C ALA A 49 -6.34 -5.94 4.01
N LEU A 50 -7.11 -5.97 5.10
CA LEU A 50 -6.87 -6.87 6.23
C LEU A 50 -7.04 -8.33 5.83
N PHE A 51 -8.13 -8.66 5.13
CA PHE A 51 -8.35 -10.01 4.62
C PHE A 51 -7.19 -10.49 3.73
N LEU A 52 -6.73 -9.65 2.79
CA LEU A 52 -5.62 -9.98 1.90
C LEU A 52 -4.33 -10.24 2.70
N LYS A 53 -4.06 -9.41 3.71
CA LYS A 53 -2.92 -9.56 4.58
C LYS A 53 -2.95 -10.86 5.38
N ASP A 54 -4.07 -11.15 6.03
CA ASP A 54 -4.24 -12.34 6.87
C ASP A 54 -4.09 -13.63 6.05
N ASN A 55 -4.52 -13.60 4.79
CA ASN A 55 -4.39 -14.71 3.84
C ASN A 55 -3.08 -14.69 3.04
N LYS A 56 -2.16 -13.76 3.32
CA LYS A 56 -0.87 -13.60 2.61
C LYS A 56 -1.02 -13.41 1.10
N ILE A 57 -2.12 -12.80 0.66
CA ILE A 57 -2.41 -12.49 -0.73
C ILE A 57 -1.88 -11.09 -1.05
N ARG A 58 -1.09 -10.98 -2.11
CA ARG A 58 -0.56 -9.70 -2.60
C ARG A 58 -1.00 -9.48 -4.04
N PRO A 59 -2.16 -8.86 -4.28
CA PRO A 59 -2.66 -8.63 -5.62
C PRO A 59 -1.80 -7.57 -6.33
N GLU A 60 -1.12 -7.97 -7.40
CA GLU A 60 -0.44 -7.02 -8.29
C GLU A 60 -1.45 -6.35 -9.22
N GLN A 61 -2.48 -7.09 -9.63
CA GLN A 61 -3.53 -6.65 -10.53
C GLN A 61 -4.72 -6.10 -9.76
N VAL A 62 -4.72 -4.78 -9.61
CA VAL A 62 -5.87 -4.03 -9.13
C VAL A 62 -6.35 -3.15 -10.28
N GLN A 63 -7.63 -3.19 -10.60
CA GLN A 63 -8.24 -2.30 -11.59
C GLN A 63 -9.20 -1.35 -10.90
N ASP A 64 -9.11 -0.05 -11.19
CA ASP A 64 -10.14 0.89 -10.75
C ASP A 64 -11.40 0.68 -11.58
N PHE A 65 -12.56 0.78 -10.93
CA PHE A 65 -13.83 0.73 -11.61
C PHE A 65 -13.90 1.81 -12.70
N TYR A 66 -14.23 1.34 -13.89
CA TYR A 66 -14.49 2.13 -15.07
C TYR A 66 -15.94 1.87 -15.51
N PRO A 67 -16.76 2.91 -15.70
CA PRO A 67 -18.16 2.74 -16.05
C PRO A 67 -18.31 2.16 -17.46
N THR A 68 -18.51 0.84 -17.54
CA THR A 68 -18.81 0.13 -18.78
C THR A 68 -20.31 0.19 -19.08
N PRO A 69 -20.74 0.66 -20.27
CA PRO A 69 -22.15 0.73 -20.64
C PRO A 69 -22.88 -0.62 -20.48
N GLY A 70 -24.18 -0.56 -20.19
CA GLY A 70 -25.03 -1.76 -20.08
C GLY A 70 -24.89 -2.55 -18.77
N THR A 71 -24.20 -2.01 -17.77
CA THR A 71 -24.06 -2.65 -16.46
C THR A 71 -24.84 -1.92 -15.36
N ILE A 72 -25.34 -2.68 -14.38
CA ILE A 72 -25.98 -2.13 -13.16
C ILE A 72 -25.02 -1.18 -12.46
N SER A 73 -23.75 -1.55 -12.32
CA SER A 73 -22.73 -0.71 -11.67
C SER A 73 -22.57 0.64 -12.37
N THR A 74 -22.66 0.70 -13.70
CA THR A 74 -22.64 1.98 -14.42
C THR A 74 -23.88 2.82 -14.13
N CYS A 75 -25.07 2.20 -14.07
CA CYS A 75 -26.27 2.90 -13.62
C CYS A 75 -26.04 3.51 -12.22
N MET A 76 -25.58 2.70 -11.26
CA MET A 76 -25.25 3.15 -9.90
C MET A 76 -24.20 4.26 -9.87
N PHE A 77 -23.20 4.21 -10.74
CA PHE A 77 -22.15 5.22 -10.82
C PHE A 77 -22.71 6.60 -11.21
N TYR A 78 -23.68 6.63 -12.14
CA TYR A 78 -24.29 7.87 -12.61
C TYR A 78 -25.44 8.36 -11.72
N THR A 79 -26.28 7.46 -11.23
CA THR A 79 -27.45 7.81 -10.42
C THR A 79 -27.14 7.96 -8.94
N GLU A 80 -26.04 7.37 -8.47
CA GLU A 80 -25.72 7.21 -7.03
C GLU A 80 -26.81 6.48 -6.24
N LEU A 81 -27.61 5.65 -6.92
CA LEU A 81 -28.66 4.82 -6.32
C LEU A 81 -28.43 3.34 -6.66
N ASP A 82 -28.71 2.44 -5.72
CA ASP A 82 -28.92 1.03 -6.03
C ASP A 82 -30.23 0.91 -6.83
N PRO A 83 -30.22 0.43 -8.09
CA PRO A 83 -31.41 0.45 -8.93
C PRO A 83 -32.49 -0.52 -8.45
N MET A 84 -32.18 -1.46 -7.55
CA MET A 84 -33.15 -2.41 -7.01
C MET A 84 -33.86 -1.86 -5.78
N THR A 85 -33.16 -1.11 -4.93
CA THR A 85 -33.70 -0.60 -3.65
C THR A 85 -33.99 0.90 -3.68
N LEU A 86 -33.45 1.63 -4.67
CA LEU A 86 -33.45 3.09 -4.78
C LEU A 86 -32.76 3.81 -3.60
N GLU A 87 -31.96 3.08 -2.81
CA GLU A 87 -31.17 3.66 -1.73
C GLU A 87 -29.89 4.30 -2.28
N LYS A 88 -29.44 5.36 -1.61
CA LYS A 88 -28.18 6.03 -1.98
C LYS A 88 -26.98 5.11 -1.80
N VAL A 89 -26.10 5.10 -2.78
CA VAL A 89 -24.83 4.38 -2.74
C VAL A 89 -23.66 5.33 -2.91
N TYR A 90 -22.60 5.08 -2.15
CA TYR A 90 -21.36 5.85 -2.28
C TYR A 90 -20.68 5.54 -3.61
N VAL A 91 -20.18 6.57 -4.30
CA VAL A 91 -19.42 6.44 -5.54
C VAL A 91 -18.14 7.27 -5.43
N ALA A 92 -16.97 6.63 -5.60
CA ALA A 92 -15.69 7.32 -5.68
C ALA A 92 -15.54 8.00 -7.05
N LYS A 93 -15.81 9.32 -7.11
CA LYS A 93 -15.79 10.09 -8.36
C LYS A 93 -14.44 10.73 -8.64
N THR A 94 -13.73 11.14 -7.60
CA THR A 94 -12.46 11.85 -7.78
C THR A 94 -11.29 10.88 -7.98
N PRO A 95 -10.27 11.22 -8.79
CA PRO A 95 -9.06 10.40 -8.91
C PRO A 95 -8.39 10.12 -7.56
N HIS A 96 -8.45 11.08 -6.64
CA HIS A 96 -7.87 10.93 -5.31
C HIS A 96 -8.61 9.89 -4.46
N GLU A 97 -9.94 9.93 -4.41
CA GLU A 97 -10.72 8.89 -3.71
C GLU A 97 -10.46 7.50 -4.27
N LYS A 98 -10.36 7.38 -5.60
CA LYS A 98 -10.01 6.12 -6.25
C LYS A 98 -8.62 5.65 -5.85
N ALA A 99 -7.65 6.55 -5.86
CA ALA A 99 -6.27 6.27 -5.46
C ALA A 99 -6.17 5.81 -4.00
N LEU A 100 -6.95 6.39 -3.07
CA LEU A 100 -6.97 5.97 -1.66
C LEU A 100 -7.47 4.52 -1.51
N GLN A 101 -8.56 4.15 -2.19
CA GLN A 101 -9.05 2.77 -2.14
C GLN A 101 -8.07 1.78 -2.78
N ARG A 102 -7.55 2.13 -3.96
CA ARG A 102 -6.55 1.32 -4.67
C ARG A 102 -5.29 1.09 -3.83
N ALA A 103 -4.80 2.14 -3.18
CA ALA A 103 -3.60 2.10 -2.36
C ALA A 103 -3.73 1.10 -1.20
N LEU A 104 -4.91 0.98 -0.58
CA LEU A 104 -5.18 0.01 0.48
C LEU A 104 -5.02 -1.44 0.00
N LEU A 105 -5.48 -1.77 -1.22
CA LEU A 105 -5.35 -3.12 -1.78
C LEU A 105 -3.89 -3.48 -2.12
N GLN A 106 -3.05 -2.45 -2.27
CA GLN A 106 -1.62 -2.57 -2.54
C GLN A 106 -0.78 -1.96 -1.40
N TYR A 107 -1.23 -2.14 -0.15
CA TYR A 107 -0.62 -1.50 1.03
C TYR A 107 0.87 -1.82 1.22
N PHE A 108 1.32 -2.96 0.70
CA PHE A 108 2.70 -3.44 0.75
C PHE A 108 3.63 -2.69 -0.20
N ASN A 109 3.10 -1.94 -1.17
CA ASN A 109 3.89 -1.13 -2.09
C ASN A 109 4.38 0.15 -1.39
N PRO A 110 5.70 0.37 -1.24
CA PRO A 110 6.23 1.56 -0.57
C PRO A 110 5.78 2.88 -1.21
N LYS A 111 5.52 2.90 -2.52
CA LYS A 111 5.04 4.09 -3.24
C LYS A 111 3.66 4.54 -2.76
N ASN A 112 2.83 3.60 -2.30
CA ASN A 112 1.46 3.86 -1.85
C ASN A 112 1.39 4.28 -0.38
N ARG A 113 2.51 4.25 0.36
CA ARG A 113 2.54 4.44 1.81
C ARG A 113 1.77 5.69 2.27
N LEU A 114 2.00 6.84 1.64
CA LEU A 114 1.35 8.09 2.04
C LEU A 114 -0.16 8.05 1.81
N LEU A 115 -0.59 7.48 0.67
CA LEU A 115 -2.01 7.29 0.36
C LEU A 115 -2.68 6.31 1.32
N VAL A 116 -2.01 5.22 1.69
CA VAL A 116 -2.51 4.26 2.69
C VAL A 116 -2.65 4.93 4.05
N GLU A 117 -1.66 5.72 4.47
CA GLU A 117 -1.72 6.44 5.73
C GLU A 117 -2.88 7.45 5.76
N GLU A 118 -3.07 8.20 4.67
CA GLU A 118 -4.21 9.11 4.52
C GLU A 118 -5.55 8.35 4.54
N ALA A 119 -5.64 7.24 3.80
CA ALA A 119 -6.84 6.41 3.74
C ALA A 119 -7.22 5.88 5.13
N LEU A 120 -6.25 5.36 5.89
CA LEU A 120 -6.47 4.87 7.25
C LEU A 120 -6.92 5.97 8.21
N LYS A 121 -6.34 7.17 8.12
CA LYS A 121 -6.77 8.33 8.92
C LYS A 121 -8.20 8.74 8.58
N LYS A 122 -8.57 8.77 7.29
CA LYS A 122 -9.94 9.07 6.83
C LYS A 122 -10.95 8.00 7.28
N ALA A 123 -10.54 6.74 7.26
CA ALA A 123 -11.34 5.61 7.78
C ALA A 123 -11.37 5.54 9.32
N LYS A 124 -10.68 6.45 10.03
CA LYS A 124 -10.52 6.45 11.50
C LYS A 124 -9.88 5.15 12.05
N ARG A 125 -9.08 4.46 11.24
CA ARG A 125 -8.38 3.20 11.56
C ARG A 125 -6.92 3.41 11.89
N PHE A 126 -6.65 4.27 12.88
CA PHE A 126 -5.31 4.58 13.36
C PHE A 126 -4.59 3.37 13.96
N ASP A 127 -5.34 2.40 14.46
CA ASP A 127 -4.85 1.11 14.99
C ASP A 127 -4.05 0.31 13.96
N LEU A 128 -4.27 0.54 12.67
CA LEU A 128 -3.58 -0.14 11.58
C LEU A 128 -2.25 0.52 11.18
N ILE A 129 -1.81 1.56 11.90
CA ILE A 129 -0.56 2.28 11.68
C ILE A 129 0.37 2.01 12.87
N GLY A 130 1.44 1.24 12.67
CA GLY A 130 2.32 0.87 13.76
C GLY A 130 3.27 -0.27 13.44
N SER A 131 4.00 -0.73 14.46
CA SER A 131 5.01 -1.79 14.30
C SER A 131 4.45 -3.19 14.54
N SER A 132 3.17 -3.33 14.92
CA SER A 132 2.58 -4.63 15.22
C SER A 132 2.33 -5.45 13.96
N GLU A 133 2.26 -6.77 14.10
CA GLU A 133 1.93 -7.67 12.99
C GLU A 133 0.55 -7.37 12.39
N LYS A 134 -0.38 -6.79 13.14
CA LYS A 134 -1.73 -6.43 12.67
C LYS A 134 -1.75 -5.15 11.83
N CYS A 135 -0.78 -4.25 11.97
CA CYS A 135 -0.76 -2.97 11.26
C CYS A 135 -0.47 -3.12 9.75
N LEU A 136 -1.25 -2.46 8.89
CA LEU A 136 -1.01 -2.47 7.43
C LEU A 136 0.28 -1.75 7.06
N ILE A 137 0.59 -0.65 7.76
CA ILE A 137 1.82 0.12 7.52
C ILE A 137 2.58 0.39 8.82
N LYS A 138 3.91 0.50 8.71
CA LYS A 138 4.77 0.90 9.83
C LYS A 138 4.58 2.38 10.16
N SER A 139 4.62 2.75 11.44
CA SER A 139 4.70 4.17 11.83
C SER A 139 6.05 4.75 11.40
N VAL A 140 6.07 5.96 10.82
CA VAL A 140 7.33 6.68 10.62
C VAL A 140 7.80 7.12 11.99
N LYS A 141 8.83 6.47 12.54
CA LYS A 141 9.56 7.08 13.65
C LYS A 141 10.12 8.39 13.10
N ASN A 142 9.67 9.52 13.65
CA ASN A 142 10.35 10.79 13.44
C ASN A 142 11.78 10.61 13.98
N SER A 143 12.74 10.33 13.10
CA SER A 143 14.15 10.56 13.38
C SER A 143 14.38 12.08 13.42
N ARG A 144 13.78 12.77 14.41
CA ARG A 144 14.12 14.14 14.74
C ARG A 144 15.38 14.08 15.59
N ASN A 145 16.51 14.44 14.97
CA ASN A 145 17.70 15.05 15.54
C ASN A 145 18.02 14.74 17.01
N GLN A 146 18.92 13.78 17.23
CA GLN A 146 20.01 14.05 18.16
C GLN A 146 21.12 14.74 17.36
N ASN A 147 21.00 16.06 17.23
CA ASN A 147 22.14 16.90 16.85
C ASN A 147 23.20 16.66 17.93
N ASN A 148 24.25 15.93 17.56
CA ASN A 148 25.51 15.92 18.29
C ASN A 148 26.02 17.37 18.33
N PHE A 149 25.74 18.09 19.40
CA PHE A 149 26.58 19.21 19.83
C PHE A 149 27.90 18.62 20.32
N ALA A 150 28.73 18.19 19.37
CA ALA A 150 30.13 17.88 19.61
C ALA A 150 30.90 19.21 19.58
N ASN A 151 31.12 19.72 20.80
CA ASN A 151 32.09 20.72 21.23
C ASN A 151 33.26 20.97 20.23
N PRO A 152 33.60 22.22 19.85
CA PRO A 152 34.76 22.48 19.02
C PRO A 152 36.04 22.25 19.86
N LYS A 153 36.69 21.09 19.68
CA LYS A 153 38.04 20.87 20.21
C LYS A 153 39.02 21.72 19.42
N GLN A 154 39.70 22.62 20.12
CA GLN A 154 40.86 23.38 19.67
C GLN A 154 41.86 22.45 18.95
N CYS A 155 42.13 22.73 17.67
CA CYS A 155 43.24 22.15 16.95
C CYS A 155 44.55 22.78 17.46
N SER A 156 45.28 22.05 18.31
CA SER A 156 46.67 22.34 18.61
C SER A 156 47.55 21.89 17.43
N VAL A 157 48.06 22.86 16.67
CA VAL A 157 49.05 22.64 15.60
C VAL A 157 50.34 22.12 16.22
N LYS A 158 50.71 20.87 15.94
CA LYS A 158 52.08 20.36 16.16
C LYS A 158 52.85 20.47 14.84
N THR A 159 53.68 21.49 14.76
CA THR A 159 54.75 21.66 13.78
C THR A 159 55.73 20.49 13.87
N ARG A 160 55.86 19.70 12.79
CA ARG A 160 57.01 18.82 12.58
C ARG A 160 57.92 19.47 11.56
N GLY A 161 59.07 19.96 12.04
CA GLY A 161 60.16 20.39 11.18
C GLY A 161 60.76 19.19 10.44
N VAL A 162 61.04 19.38 9.15
CA VAL A 162 61.90 18.48 8.38
C VAL A 162 62.98 19.35 7.73
N ALA A 163 64.20 18.94 8.01
CA ALA A 163 65.44 19.65 7.74
C ALA A 163 65.80 19.70 6.24
N HIS A 164 66.59 20.72 5.92
CA HIS A 164 67.23 21.00 4.64
C HIS A 164 68.09 19.84 4.10
N GLY A 165 68.04 19.63 2.78
CA GLY A 165 69.01 18.85 2.01
C GLY A 165 69.12 19.35 0.56
N LYS A 166 70.26 19.95 0.22
CA LYS A 166 70.62 20.63 -1.03
C LYS A 166 70.64 19.68 -2.25
N GLY A 167 70.39 20.21 -3.46
CA GLY A 167 70.76 19.49 -4.70
C GLY A 167 70.30 20.09 -6.03
N LYS A 168 70.98 21.14 -6.48
CA LYS A 168 71.37 21.53 -7.86
C LYS A 168 70.67 20.88 -9.10
N HIS A 169 70.18 21.78 -9.98
CA HIS A 169 70.43 21.87 -11.45
C HIS A 169 70.26 20.60 -12.34
N LYS A 170 69.62 20.61 -13.52
CA LYS A 170 69.70 21.55 -14.65
C LYS A 170 68.58 21.21 -15.65
N THR A 171 68.23 22.22 -16.43
CA THR A 171 67.42 22.21 -17.66
C THR A 171 68.07 21.43 -18.80
N ASN A 172 67.23 20.84 -19.66
CA ASN A 172 67.14 21.17 -21.07
C ASN A 172 65.69 21.01 -21.52
#